data_AF-A0A3C1C483-F1
#
_entry.id   AF-A0A3C1C483-F1
#
_cell.length_a   1.000
_cell.length_b   1.000
_cell.length_c   1.000
_cell.angle_alpha   90.00
_cell.angle_beta   90.00
_cell.angle_gamma   90.00
#
_symmetry.space_group_name_H-M   'P 1'
#
loop_
_entity.id
_entity.type
_entity.pdbx_description
1 polymer ?
#
loop_
_entity_poly.entity_id
_entity_poly.type
_entity_poly.pdbx_seq_one_letter_code
_entity_poly.pdbx_strand_id
1 'polypeptide(L)'
;MVFGDGHPEPGEQQHEWLRAVRAGDRARAERWQERIGGGGGELFIGLRGLCTGGVGRRTGNLGCGGPHAEEGDRDRRRRGIDESDLSAEEDRLKRGFTLIELVVVVVVMALLAALLGPAVAASIERSRVARVVADLRTVEVALEAYRTDHGHYPPVTVSCMAMDAEQVLQLPQELADGEYLPKNTRTKTSTLLEDPFHSGNTYKYAAPEPYWMNGSMQDERYAVWVPSDFPSCQSASGKADDSEGCPMSWAVWSQGPRPDKKKALSNKAPAASITWYRGTGDHGVIGRYKEKDGPSWSTLR
;
A
#
# COMPACT_ATOMS: atom_id res chain seq x y z
N MET A 1 -57.88 15.17 -13.90
CA MET A 1 -56.88 16.00 -14.60
C MET A 1 -55.59 15.23 -14.66
N VAL A 2 -54.92 15.30 -15.81
CA VAL A 2 -53.93 14.37 -16.35
C VAL A 2 -52.55 14.52 -15.68
N PHE A 3 -51.87 13.39 -15.45
CA PHE A 3 -50.44 13.30 -15.11
C PHE A 3 -49.57 13.59 -16.33
N GLY A 4 -48.46 14.31 -16.16
CA GLY A 4 -47.32 14.20 -17.08
C GLY A 4 -46.45 15.45 -17.14
N ASP A 5 -45.36 15.46 -16.37
CA ASP A 5 -44.06 15.90 -16.87
C ASP A 5 -42.98 15.16 -16.07
N GLY A 6 -42.46 14.10 -16.70
CA GLY A 6 -41.54 13.14 -16.11
C GLY A 6 -40.10 13.65 -16.08
N HIS A 7 -39.67 14.17 -14.94
CA HIS A 7 -38.25 14.31 -14.65
C HIS A 7 -37.72 13.01 -14.01
N PRO A 8 -36.76 12.29 -14.63
CA PRO A 8 -36.24 11.05 -14.07
C PRO A 8 -35.39 11.30 -12.83
N GLU A 9 -35.64 10.52 -11.78
CA GLU A 9 -34.89 10.52 -10.51
C GLU A 9 -33.36 10.31 -10.74
N PRO A 10 -32.47 10.95 -9.97
CA PRO A 10 -31.02 10.91 -10.20
C PRO A 10 -30.41 9.50 -10.26
N GLY A 11 -30.96 8.57 -9.48
CA GLY A 11 -30.50 7.17 -9.44
C GLY A 11 -30.87 6.35 -10.68
N GLU A 12 -31.96 6.69 -11.36
CA GLU A 12 -32.40 5.98 -12.57
C GLU A 12 -31.56 6.37 -13.79
N GLN A 13 -31.13 7.63 -13.85
CA GLN A 13 -30.27 8.16 -14.92
C GLN A 13 -28.87 7.51 -14.95
N GLN A 14 -28.33 7.19 -13.77
CA GLN A 14 -27.01 6.56 -13.64
C GLN A 14 -27.04 5.09 -14.11
N HIS A 15 -28.17 4.41 -13.93
CA HIS A 15 -28.39 3.03 -14.38
C HIS A 15 -28.55 2.94 -15.91
N GLU A 16 -29.18 3.93 -16.56
CA GLU A 16 -29.33 3.97 -18.01
C GLU A 16 -27.97 4.18 -18.73
N TRP A 17 -27.12 5.06 -18.20
CA TRP A 17 -25.76 5.27 -18.72
C TRP A 17 -24.91 4.00 -18.63
N LEU A 18 -24.94 3.29 -17.49
CA LEU A 18 -24.20 2.04 -17.31
C LEU A 18 -24.65 0.94 -18.29
N ARG A 19 -25.94 0.90 -18.65
CA ARG A 19 -26.43 -0.03 -19.68
C ARG A 19 -25.92 0.33 -21.07
N ALA A 20 -25.92 1.61 -21.43
CA ALA A 20 -25.43 2.07 -22.74
C ALA A 20 -23.93 1.81 -22.93
N VAL A 21 -23.11 2.04 -21.90
CA VAL A 21 -21.67 1.74 -21.92
C VAL A 21 -21.41 0.25 -22.04
N ARG A 22 -22.16 -0.60 -21.32
CA ARG A 22 -22.05 -2.06 -21.43
C ARG A 22 -22.50 -2.60 -22.80
N ALA A 23 -23.42 -1.91 -23.48
CA ALA A 23 -23.87 -2.26 -24.82
C ALA A 23 -22.92 -1.77 -25.94
N GLY A 24 -21.90 -0.97 -25.63
CA GLY A 24 -20.92 -0.47 -26.61
C GLY A 24 -21.44 0.62 -27.55
N ASP A 25 -22.64 1.18 -27.30
CA ASP A 25 -23.28 2.19 -28.15
C ASP A 25 -22.79 3.60 -27.82
N ARG A 26 -21.67 3.99 -28.45
CA ARG A 26 -21.01 5.30 -28.24
C ARG A 26 -21.91 6.50 -28.58
N ALA A 27 -22.75 6.40 -29.61
CA ALA A 27 -23.60 7.51 -30.05
C ALA A 27 -24.66 7.87 -29.00
N ARG A 28 -25.11 6.88 -28.21
CA ARG A 28 -26.09 7.11 -27.14
C ARG A 28 -25.44 7.70 -25.88
N ALA A 29 -24.18 7.36 -25.61
CA ALA A 29 -23.40 7.95 -24.52
C ALA A 29 -23.08 9.43 -24.77
N GLU A 30 -22.75 9.80 -26.01
CA GLU A 30 -22.45 11.18 -26.40
C GLU A 30 -23.68 12.10 -26.32
N ARG A 31 -24.85 11.64 -26.78
CA ARG A 31 -26.12 12.38 -26.63
C ARG A 31 -26.54 12.61 -25.18
N TRP A 32 -26.23 11.67 -24.29
CA TRP A 32 -26.48 11.86 -22.86
C TRP A 32 -25.58 12.96 -22.28
N GLN A 33 -24.33 13.03 -22.74
CA GLN A 33 -23.34 14.00 -22.29
C GLN A 33 -23.68 15.43 -22.72
N GLU A 34 -24.25 15.62 -23.92
CA GLU A 34 -24.79 16.93 -24.35
C GLU A 34 -25.98 17.39 -23.49
N ARG A 35 -26.80 16.46 -22.98
CA ARG A 35 -28.01 16.78 -22.22
C ARG A 35 -27.74 17.23 -20.77
N ILE A 36 -26.56 16.90 -20.24
CA ILE A 36 -26.10 17.32 -18.89
C ILE A 36 -25.15 18.54 -18.99
N GLY A 37 -24.70 18.90 -20.21
CA GLY A 37 -23.67 19.91 -20.46
C GLY A 37 -24.20 21.35 -20.49
N GLY A 38 -24.40 21.94 -19.31
CA GLY A 38 -24.76 23.35 -19.16
C GLY A 38 -24.33 23.97 -17.83
N GLY A 39 -23.11 23.70 -17.36
CA GLY A 39 -22.50 24.43 -16.25
C GLY A 39 -21.74 23.55 -15.26
N GLY A 40 -20.44 23.84 -15.08
CA GLY A 40 -19.59 23.24 -14.05
C GLY A 40 -18.47 22.38 -14.60
N GLY A 41 -17.47 23.04 -15.19
CA GLY A 41 -16.18 22.41 -15.49
C GLY A 41 -15.37 22.14 -14.23
N GLU A 42 -14.35 21.29 -14.42
CA GLU A 42 -13.25 20.97 -13.49
C GLU A 42 -13.51 19.88 -12.45
N LEU A 43 -13.48 18.63 -12.90
CA LEU A 43 -12.65 17.58 -12.28
C LEU A 43 -12.58 16.39 -13.25
N PHE A 44 -11.49 15.62 -13.23
CA PHE A 44 -11.19 14.46 -14.08
C PHE A 44 -10.44 14.73 -15.40
N ILE A 45 -9.19 15.21 -15.27
CA ILE A 45 -8.12 14.81 -16.19
C ILE A 45 -7.23 13.85 -15.41
N GLY A 46 -7.18 12.58 -15.82
CA GLY A 46 -6.25 11.64 -15.20
C GLY A 46 -6.44 10.16 -15.47
N LEU A 47 -6.93 9.74 -16.64
CA LEU A 47 -6.80 8.34 -17.10
C LEU A 47 -7.05 8.22 -18.60
N ARG A 48 -6.08 8.68 -19.39
CA ARG A 48 -5.98 8.33 -20.82
C ARG A 48 -4.50 8.19 -21.17
N GLY A 49 -4.01 6.96 -21.08
CA GLY A 49 -2.61 6.67 -21.33
C GLY A 49 -2.33 5.17 -21.37
N LEU A 50 -3.06 4.41 -22.18
CA LEU A 50 -2.59 3.16 -22.75
C LEU A 50 -3.44 2.83 -23.97
N CYS A 51 -2.81 2.29 -25.01
CA CYS A 51 -3.36 1.95 -26.33
C CYS A 51 -3.43 3.14 -27.30
N THR A 52 -2.35 3.39 -28.06
CA THR A 52 -2.22 2.94 -29.46
C THR A 52 -0.87 3.37 -30.03
N GLY A 53 -0.05 2.38 -30.40
CA GLY A 53 0.96 2.57 -31.44
C GLY A 53 0.27 2.60 -32.81
N GLY A 54 0.78 3.40 -33.74
CA GLY A 54 0.22 3.46 -35.10
C GLY A 54 0.58 4.71 -35.88
N VAL A 55 1.86 4.79 -36.28
CA VAL A 55 2.40 5.25 -37.57
C VAL A 55 1.60 6.30 -38.36
N GLY A 56 2.26 7.45 -38.57
CA GLY A 56 1.73 8.63 -39.23
C GLY A 56 1.40 8.48 -40.73
N ARG A 57 0.36 9.22 -41.13
CA ARG A 57 0.10 9.61 -42.52
C ARG A 57 0.56 11.04 -42.71
N ARG A 58 1.52 11.26 -43.62
CA ARG A 58 1.81 12.59 -44.16
C ARG A 58 1.14 12.75 -45.53
N THR A 59 0.26 13.74 -45.54
CA THR A 59 0.09 14.82 -46.53
C THR A 59 -0.13 14.43 -47.99
N GLY A 60 -1.36 14.67 -48.41
CA GLY A 60 -1.76 14.83 -49.80
C GLY A 60 -1.22 16.10 -50.43
N ASN A 61 -1.21 16.02 -51.75
CA ASN A 61 -0.62 16.86 -52.77
C ASN A 61 -1.63 17.88 -53.33
N LEU A 62 -1.21 19.13 -53.52
CA LEU A 62 -1.74 20.15 -54.44
C LEU A 62 -0.50 21.03 -54.73
N GLY A 63 0.05 21.21 -55.94
CA GLY A 63 -0.50 21.38 -57.28
C GLY A 63 0.12 22.68 -57.86
N CYS A 64 0.30 22.75 -59.19
CA CYS A 64 0.85 23.85 -60.03
C CYS A 64 2.33 23.63 -60.44
N GLY A 65 2.77 23.60 -61.71
CA GLY A 65 2.16 23.81 -63.02
C GLY A 65 3.27 24.23 -64.00
N GLY A 66 3.19 23.81 -65.28
CA GLY A 66 3.94 24.43 -66.40
C GLY A 66 4.90 23.50 -67.17
N PRO A 67 5.09 23.72 -68.49
CA PRO A 67 5.18 22.66 -69.51
C PRO A 67 6.59 22.52 -70.14
N HIS A 68 6.80 21.53 -71.03
CA HIS A 68 7.45 21.67 -72.35
C HIS A 68 7.91 20.32 -72.97
N ALA A 69 7.64 20.19 -74.28
CA ALA A 69 8.34 19.41 -75.32
C ALA A 69 8.37 17.88 -75.18
N GLU A 70 7.57 17.15 -75.98
CA GLU A 70 7.82 16.74 -77.37
C GLU A 70 8.90 15.64 -77.55
N GLU A 71 8.41 14.54 -78.14
CA GLU A 71 9.04 13.66 -79.14
C GLU A 71 10.14 12.68 -78.71
N GLY A 72 9.96 11.41 -79.09
CA GLY A 72 11.09 10.49 -79.23
C GLY A 72 10.80 9.03 -78.91
N ASP A 73 10.04 8.38 -79.79
CA ASP A 73 10.07 6.94 -79.98
C ASP A 73 11.51 6.42 -80.10
N ARG A 74 11.90 5.49 -79.21
CA ARG A 74 12.81 4.39 -79.54
C ARG A 74 12.86 3.36 -78.42
N ASP A 75 12.07 2.32 -78.64
CA ASP A 75 12.42 0.92 -78.48
C ASP A 75 13.89 0.64 -78.13
N ARG A 76 14.15 -0.13 -77.05
CA ARG A 76 15.03 -1.32 -77.04
C ARG A 76 15.56 -1.68 -75.63
N ARG A 77 15.29 -2.96 -75.30
CA ARG A 77 15.94 -3.83 -74.30
C ARG A 77 15.68 -3.54 -72.81
N ARG A 78 14.71 -4.30 -72.31
CA ARG A 78 14.75 -4.93 -70.98
C ARG A 78 16.16 -5.43 -70.66
N ARG A 79 16.87 -4.74 -69.77
CA ARG A 79 17.88 -5.36 -68.91
C ARG A 79 17.16 -5.61 -67.59
N GLY A 80 16.74 -6.86 -67.39
CA GLY A 80 16.30 -7.31 -66.08
C GLY A 80 17.44 -7.05 -65.10
N ILE A 81 17.17 -6.22 -64.10
CA ILE A 81 17.90 -6.32 -62.86
C ILE A 81 17.39 -7.61 -62.25
N ASP A 82 18.22 -8.63 -62.31
CA ASP A 82 17.91 -9.95 -61.74
C ASP A 82 17.82 -9.76 -60.21
N GLU A 83 16.61 -9.87 -59.66
CA GLU A 83 16.38 -9.77 -58.20
C GLU A 83 17.12 -10.86 -57.40
N SER A 84 17.74 -11.83 -58.09
CA SER A 84 18.47 -12.93 -57.45
C SER A 84 19.75 -12.51 -56.73
N ASP A 85 20.40 -11.40 -57.12
CA ASP A 85 21.68 -10.97 -56.51
C ASP A 85 21.52 -10.24 -55.16
N LEU A 86 20.31 -9.79 -54.79
CA LEU A 86 20.06 -9.10 -53.50
C LEU A 86 19.75 -10.05 -52.34
N SER A 87 19.55 -11.34 -52.60
CA SER A 87 19.15 -12.33 -51.59
C SER A 87 20.32 -13.12 -50.98
N ALA A 88 21.52 -13.02 -51.56
CA ALA A 88 22.67 -13.82 -51.13
C ALA A 88 23.47 -13.21 -49.95
N GLU A 89 23.24 -11.93 -49.61
CA GLU A 89 24.01 -11.23 -48.56
C GLU A 89 23.29 -11.18 -47.19
N GLU A 90 21.98 -11.47 -47.12
CA GLU A 90 21.20 -11.42 -45.86
C GLU A 90 21.17 -12.74 -45.06
N ASP A 91 21.70 -13.85 -45.60
CA ASP A 91 21.59 -15.18 -44.97
C ASP A 91 22.87 -15.67 -44.27
N ARG A 92 23.96 -14.88 -44.24
CA ARG A 92 25.21 -15.29 -43.56
C ARG A 92 25.28 -15.01 -42.06
N LEU A 93 24.21 -14.52 -41.44
CA LEU A 93 24.22 -14.16 -40.00
C LEU A 93 23.08 -14.73 -39.16
N LYS A 94 22.35 -15.74 -39.64
CA LYS A 94 21.41 -16.48 -38.77
C LYS A 94 22.14 -17.65 -38.10
N ARG A 95 23.05 -17.32 -37.16
CA ARG A 95 23.58 -18.33 -36.23
C ARG A 95 22.41 -18.78 -35.34
N GLY A 96 22.01 -20.04 -35.48
CA GLY A 96 20.98 -20.64 -34.63
C GLY A 96 21.46 -20.77 -33.19
N PHE A 97 20.60 -20.40 -32.24
CA PHE A 97 20.83 -20.57 -30.80
C PHE A 97 20.91 -22.07 -30.48
N THR A 98 21.97 -22.50 -29.81
CA THR A 98 22.10 -23.92 -29.46
C THR A 98 21.36 -24.22 -28.15
N LEU A 99 20.81 -25.44 -28.01
CA LEU A 99 20.16 -25.87 -26.76
C LEU A 99 21.12 -25.77 -25.56
N ILE A 100 22.39 -26.11 -25.79
CA ILE A 100 23.43 -26.07 -24.75
C ILE A 100 23.72 -24.64 -24.27
N GLU A 101 23.67 -23.65 -25.17
CA GLU A 101 23.88 -22.24 -24.85
C GLU A 101 22.74 -21.69 -23.97
N LEU A 102 21.50 -22.12 -24.21
CA LEU A 102 20.39 -21.80 -23.29
C LEU A 102 20.56 -22.48 -21.92
N VAL A 103 20.95 -23.77 -21.92
CA VAL A 103 21.09 -24.56 -20.69
C VAL A 103 22.17 -23.98 -19.77
N VAL A 104 23.33 -23.60 -20.31
CA VAL A 104 24.39 -22.98 -19.51
C VAL A 104 23.93 -21.67 -18.88
N VAL A 105 23.19 -20.84 -19.63
CA VAL A 105 22.71 -19.54 -19.14
C VAL A 105 21.71 -19.70 -17.99
N VAL A 106 20.73 -20.60 -18.12
CA VAL A 106 19.78 -20.84 -17.01
C VAL A 106 20.45 -21.47 -15.79
N VAL A 107 21.46 -22.31 -15.98
CA VAL A 107 22.26 -22.88 -14.88
C VAL A 107 23.01 -21.79 -14.12
N VAL A 108 23.68 -20.87 -14.83
CA VAL A 108 24.38 -19.74 -14.19
C VAL A 108 23.39 -18.80 -13.51
N MET A 109 22.25 -18.49 -14.14
CA MET A 109 21.20 -17.67 -13.51
C MET A 109 20.65 -18.29 -12.22
N ALA A 110 20.42 -19.61 -12.22
CA ALA A 110 19.96 -20.33 -11.03
C ALA A 110 21.00 -20.29 -9.89
N LEU A 111 22.29 -20.47 -10.22
CA LEU A 111 23.38 -20.39 -9.24
C LEU A 111 23.46 -18.99 -8.62
N LEU A 112 23.40 -17.93 -9.42
CA LEU A 112 23.42 -16.55 -8.92
C LEU A 112 22.19 -16.25 -8.05
N ALA A 113 21.00 -16.67 -8.47
CA ALA A 113 19.78 -16.48 -7.70
C ALA A 113 19.84 -17.17 -6.32
N ALA A 114 20.43 -18.37 -6.24
CA ALA A 114 20.60 -19.11 -4.99
C ALA A 114 21.51 -18.39 -3.99
N LEU A 115 22.58 -17.73 -4.46
CA LEU A 115 23.49 -16.97 -3.61
C LEU A 115 22.88 -15.63 -3.15
N LEU A 116 22.11 -14.97 -4.02
CA LEU A 116 21.54 -13.66 -3.74
C LEU A 116 20.25 -13.71 -2.92
N GLY A 117 19.46 -14.78 -3.04
CA GLY A 117 18.13 -14.91 -2.41
C GLY A 117 18.10 -14.59 -0.91
N PRO A 118 18.92 -15.26 -0.07
CA PRO A 118 18.93 -15.01 1.38
C PRO A 118 19.35 -13.58 1.75
N ALA A 119 20.31 -13.00 1.01
CA ALA A 119 20.79 -11.64 1.26
C ALA A 119 19.70 -10.60 0.96
N VAL A 120 18.95 -10.77 -0.13
CA VAL A 120 17.82 -9.90 -0.49
C VAL A 120 16.69 -10.03 0.54
N ALA A 121 16.34 -11.24 0.97
CA ALA A 121 15.32 -11.45 1.99
C ALA A 121 15.67 -10.77 3.32
N ALA A 122 16.93 -10.89 3.77
CA ALA A 122 17.44 -10.20 4.95
C ALA A 122 17.38 -8.67 4.80
N SER A 123 17.71 -8.15 3.62
CA SER A 123 17.64 -6.70 3.33
C SER A 123 16.21 -6.17 3.40
N ILE A 124 15.24 -6.91 2.85
CA ILE A 124 13.82 -6.54 2.89
C ILE A 124 13.29 -6.57 4.33
N GLU A 125 13.68 -7.56 5.13
CA GLU A 125 13.28 -7.63 6.53
C GLU A 125 13.80 -6.40 7.29
N ARG A 126 15.08 -6.05 7.12
CA ARG A 126 15.67 -4.85 7.72
C ARG A 126 14.99 -3.56 7.27
N SER A 127 14.62 -3.43 6.00
CA SER A 127 13.91 -2.24 5.51
C SER A 127 12.51 -2.12 6.14
N ARG A 128 11.81 -3.24 6.35
CA ARG A 128 10.52 -3.25 7.06
C ARG A 128 10.69 -2.88 8.53
N VAL A 129 11.70 -3.42 9.22
CA VAL A 129 12.03 -3.03 10.60
C VAL A 129 12.34 -1.54 10.70
N ALA A 130 13.14 -0.99 9.77
CA ALA A 130 13.45 0.43 9.74
C ALA A 130 12.20 1.31 9.55
N ARG A 131 11.26 0.86 8.69
CA ARG A 131 9.95 1.51 8.53
C ARG A 131 9.14 1.47 9.83
N VAL A 132 9.04 0.31 10.48
CA VAL A 132 8.36 0.18 11.78
C VAL A 132 8.93 1.17 12.80
N VAL A 133 10.26 1.24 12.93
CA VAL A 133 10.90 2.16 13.87
C VAL A 133 10.59 3.62 13.55
N ALA A 134 10.48 3.99 12.27
CA ALA A 134 10.08 5.33 11.86
C ALA A 134 8.59 5.61 12.17
N ASP A 135 7.70 4.68 11.82
CA ASP A 135 6.26 4.82 12.06
C ASP A 135 5.94 4.89 13.56
N LEU A 136 6.61 4.10 14.41
CA LEU A 136 6.45 4.15 15.86
C LEU A 136 6.86 5.51 16.45
N ARG A 137 7.84 6.20 15.85
CA ARG A 137 8.18 7.59 16.24
C ARG A 137 7.07 8.56 15.88
N THR A 138 6.46 8.39 14.71
CA THR A 138 5.30 9.19 14.30
C THR A 138 4.13 8.99 15.25
N VAL A 139 3.84 7.74 15.64
CA VAL A 139 2.78 7.43 16.61
C VAL A 139 3.08 8.04 17.98
N GLU A 140 4.32 7.97 18.46
CA GLU A 140 4.72 8.60 19.71
C GLU A 140 4.45 10.10 19.72
N VAL A 141 4.85 10.82 18.67
CA VAL A 141 4.59 12.26 18.56
C VAL A 141 3.09 12.55 18.57
N ALA A 142 2.30 11.71 17.89
CA ALA A 142 0.84 11.82 17.88
C ALA A 142 0.22 11.58 19.27
N LEU A 143 0.72 10.61 20.04
CA LEU A 143 0.26 10.33 21.40
C LEU A 143 0.57 11.49 22.36
N GLU A 144 1.74 12.10 22.25
CA GLU A 144 2.11 13.26 23.06
C GLU A 144 1.30 14.50 22.69
N ALA A 145 1.05 14.72 21.40
CA ALA A 145 0.18 15.79 20.93
C ALA A 145 -1.24 15.60 21.47
N TYR A 146 -1.81 14.39 21.34
CA TYR A 146 -3.13 14.07 21.88
C TYR A 146 -3.23 14.34 23.38
N ARG A 147 -2.23 13.91 24.15
CA ARG A 147 -2.19 14.16 25.60
C ARG A 147 -2.06 15.64 25.94
N THR A 148 -1.33 16.40 25.14
CA THR A 148 -1.20 17.86 25.34
C THR A 148 -2.57 18.54 25.21
N ASP A 149 -3.40 18.07 24.28
CA ASP A 149 -4.70 18.66 24.00
C ASP A 149 -5.81 18.16 24.93
N HIS A 150 -5.76 16.89 25.37
CA HIS A 150 -6.82 16.25 26.18
C HIS A 150 -6.45 16.04 27.66
N GLY A 151 -5.18 16.16 28.03
CA GLY A 151 -4.67 15.92 29.39
C GLY A 151 -4.46 14.43 29.74
N HIS A 152 -4.94 13.51 28.91
CA HIS A 152 -4.80 12.05 29.09
C HIS A 152 -4.47 11.39 27.74
N TYR A 153 -4.01 10.13 27.76
CA TYR A 153 -3.79 9.39 26.50
C TYR A 153 -5.11 8.84 25.93
N PRO A 154 -5.16 8.50 24.64
CA PRO A 154 -6.38 7.96 24.05
C PRO A 154 -6.78 6.62 24.69
N PRO A 155 -8.08 6.31 24.74
CA PRO A 155 -8.56 5.06 25.31
C PRO A 155 -8.12 3.85 24.49
N VAL A 156 -7.89 2.72 25.17
CA VAL A 156 -7.55 1.46 24.49
C VAL A 156 -8.82 0.86 23.88
N THR A 157 -8.74 0.24 22.70
CA THR A 157 -9.87 -0.49 22.12
C THR A 157 -9.61 -1.99 22.17
N VAL A 158 -10.50 -2.71 22.86
CA VAL A 158 -10.47 -4.15 23.04
C VAL A 158 -11.75 -4.75 22.49
N SER A 159 -11.63 -5.86 21.75
CA SER A 159 -12.77 -6.66 21.31
C SER A 159 -12.55 -8.09 21.77
N CYS A 160 -13.38 -8.58 22.69
CA CYS A 160 -13.36 -9.99 23.09
C CYS A 160 -14.18 -10.87 22.13
N MET A 161 -14.95 -10.23 21.24
CA MET A 161 -15.67 -10.86 20.12
C MET A 161 -14.78 -11.06 18.89
N ALA A 162 -13.55 -10.52 18.90
CA ALA A 162 -12.61 -10.73 17.81
C ALA A 162 -12.33 -12.23 17.69
N MET A 163 -12.91 -12.87 16.68
CA MET A 163 -12.62 -14.26 16.34
C MET A 163 -11.15 -14.45 15.95
N ASP A 164 -10.44 -13.34 15.74
CA ASP A 164 -9.02 -13.27 15.46
C ASP A 164 -8.30 -12.44 16.54
N ALA A 165 -7.41 -13.08 17.31
CA ALA A 165 -6.60 -12.43 18.36
C ALA A 165 -5.70 -11.32 17.79
N GLU A 166 -5.49 -11.30 16.48
CA GLU A 166 -4.67 -10.31 15.78
C GLU A 166 -5.33 -8.92 15.68
N GLN A 167 -6.64 -8.78 15.92
CA GLN A 167 -7.33 -7.48 15.77
C GLN A 167 -7.43 -6.65 17.06
N VAL A 168 -6.99 -7.20 18.18
CA VAL A 168 -7.06 -6.54 19.50
C VAL A 168 -5.97 -5.47 19.62
N LEU A 169 -6.22 -4.40 20.41
CA LEU A 169 -5.24 -3.37 20.76
C LEU A 169 -4.71 -2.56 19.56
N GLN A 170 -5.52 -2.34 18.54
CA GLN A 170 -5.13 -1.47 17.43
C GLN A 170 -4.98 0.00 17.87
N LEU A 171 -4.37 0.81 17.01
CA LEU A 171 -4.21 2.25 17.25
C LEU A 171 -5.60 2.89 17.45
N PRO A 172 -5.74 3.73 18.48
CA PRO A 172 -7.01 4.35 18.83
C PRO A 172 -7.54 5.19 17.66
N GLN A 173 -8.84 5.12 17.41
CA GLN A 173 -9.49 5.87 16.34
C GLN A 173 -9.43 7.38 16.60
N GLU A 174 -9.36 7.77 17.86
CA GLU A 174 -9.27 9.13 18.36
C GLU A 174 -8.03 9.85 17.80
N LEU A 175 -6.92 9.12 17.54
CA LEU A 175 -5.75 9.69 16.89
C LEU A 175 -6.00 10.03 15.42
N ALA A 176 -6.84 9.26 14.73
CA ALA A 176 -7.23 9.52 13.35
C ALA A 176 -8.29 10.61 13.25
N ASP A 177 -9.29 10.58 14.14
CA ASP A 177 -10.40 11.53 14.16
C ASP A 177 -9.95 12.92 14.63
N GLY A 178 -8.97 12.99 15.52
CA GLY A 178 -8.32 14.23 15.93
C GLY A 178 -7.21 14.70 15.01
N GLU A 179 -7.04 14.11 13.83
CA GLU A 179 -6.02 14.46 12.81
C GLU A 179 -4.56 14.38 13.29
N TYR A 180 -4.28 13.73 14.43
CA TYR A 180 -2.91 13.46 14.89
C TYR A 180 -2.20 12.42 14.03
N LEU A 181 -2.97 11.50 13.44
CA LEU A 181 -2.51 10.50 12.49
C LEU A 181 -3.38 10.51 11.23
N PRO A 182 -2.81 10.15 10.06
CA PRO A 182 -3.56 10.11 8.83
C PRO A 182 -4.65 9.04 8.88
N LYS A 183 -5.90 9.47 8.69
CA LYS A 183 -7.08 8.61 8.71
C LYS A 183 -7.15 7.70 7.49
N ASN A 184 -7.52 6.43 7.71
CA ASN A 184 -7.78 5.50 6.62
C ASN A 184 -9.27 5.46 6.30
N THR A 185 -9.63 5.77 5.05
CA THR A 185 -11.02 5.75 4.55
C THR A 185 -11.33 4.52 3.71
N ARG A 186 -10.33 3.65 3.48
CA ARG A 186 -10.40 2.55 2.49
C ARG A 186 -10.39 1.17 3.12
N THR A 187 -9.72 0.99 4.25
CA THR A 187 -9.63 -0.31 4.94
C THR A 187 -10.30 -0.26 6.32
N LYS A 188 -10.26 -1.37 7.05
CA LYS A 188 -10.85 -1.50 8.39
C LYS A 188 -10.00 -0.87 9.51
N THR A 189 -8.81 -0.37 9.20
CA THR A 189 -7.94 0.26 10.20
C THR A 189 -8.35 1.71 10.44
N SER A 190 -8.14 2.21 11.65
CA SER A 190 -8.37 3.63 11.99
C SER A 190 -7.43 4.57 11.23
N THR A 191 -6.16 4.16 11.09
CA THR A 191 -5.10 4.97 10.51
C THR A 191 -4.49 4.31 9.26
N LEU A 192 -3.85 5.12 8.42
CA LEU A 192 -3.06 4.66 7.27
C LEU A 192 -1.71 4.04 7.68
N LEU A 193 -1.34 4.13 8.97
CA LEU A 193 -0.14 3.51 9.53
C LEU A 193 -0.43 2.02 9.81
N GLU A 194 -0.29 1.22 8.77
CA GLU A 194 -0.37 -0.25 8.84
C GLU A 194 0.98 -0.87 9.21
N ASP A 195 0.96 -1.94 9.99
CA ASP A 195 2.17 -2.70 10.32
C ASP A 195 2.64 -3.48 9.07
N PRO A 196 3.86 -3.23 8.54
CA PRO A 196 4.38 -3.93 7.36
C PRO A 196 4.59 -5.45 7.57
N PHE A 197 4.53 -5.94 8.80
CA PHE A 197 4.54 -7.37 9.12
C PHE A 197 3.13 -7.98 9.24
N HIS A 198 2.09 -7.15 9.43
CA HIS A 198 0.71 -7.56 9.65
C HIS A 198 -0.24 -6.70 8.81
N SER A 199 -0.34 -7.03 7.52
CA SER A 199 -1.19 -6.31 6.57
C SER A 199 -2.65 -6.30 7.01
N GLY A 200 -3.29 -5.13 6.97
CA GLY A 200 -4.68 -4.95 7.39
C GLY A 200 -4.87 -4.69 8.89
N ASN A 201 -3.79 -4.63 9.67
CA ASN A 201 -3.80 -4.21 11.07
C ASN A 201 -2.88 -3.00 11.27
N THR A 202 -3.23 -2.12 12.20
CA THR A 202 -2.30 -1.08 12.66
C THR A 202 -1.27 -1.65 13.65
N TYR A 203 -0.34 -0.79 14.07
CA TYR A 203 0.43 -1.01 15.29
C TYR A 203 -0.45 -1.27 16.51
N LYS A 204 0.13 -1.95 17.49
CA LYS A 204 -0.52 -2.25 18.78
C LYS A 204 -0.28 -1.14 19.78
N TYR A 205 -1.29 -0.86 20.60
CA TYR A 205 -1.28 0.21 21.60
C TYR A 205 -1.93 -0.25 22.91
N ALA A 206 -1.28 0.09 24.02
CA ALA A 206 -1.79 -0.15 25.36
C ALA A 206 -1.40 1.00 26.29
N ALA A 207 -2.33 1.44 27.13
CA ALA A 207 -2.12 2.46 28.16
C ALA A 207 -3.05 2.16 29.35
N PRO A 208 -2.67 2.50 30.60
CA PRO A 208 -3.51 2.35 31.79
C PRO A 208 -4.59 3.44 31.87
N GLU A 209 -5.35 3.56 30.79
CA GLU A 209 -6.44 4.52 30.59
C GLU A 209 -7.77 3.78 30.47
N PRO A 210 -8.91 4.49 30.54
CA PRO A 210 -10.20 3.91 30.20
C PRO A 210 -10.16 3.24 28.83
N TYR A 211 -10.96 2.19 28.66
CA TYR A 211 -10.94 1.41 27.43
C TYR A 211 -12.34 1.10 26.93
N TRP A 212 -12.43 0.93 25.61
CA TRP A 212 -13.60 0.42 24.93
C TRP A 212 -13.54 -1.11 24.93
N MET A 213 -14.62 -1.75 25.35
CA MET A 213 -14.81 -3.19 25.21
C MET A 213 -16.06 -3.46 24.39
N ASN A 214 -15.90 -4.04 23.20
CA ASN A 214 -16.99 -4.32 22.26
C ASN A 214 -17.90 -3.11 21.97
N GLY A 215 -17.31 -1.90 21.90
CA GLY A 215 -18.05 -0.66 21.63
C GLY A 215 -18.64 0.05 22.85
N SER A 216 -18.49 -0.52 24.06
CA SER A 216 -18.93 0.11 25.31
C SER A 216 -17.72 0.56 26.13
N MET A 217 -17.73 1.81 26.59
CA MET A 217 -16.70 2.33 27.49
C MET A 217 -16.80 1.62 28.85
N GLN A 218 -15.66 1.25 29.42
CA GLN A 218 -15.57 0.57 30.71
C GLN A 218 -15.22 1.57 31.81
N ASP A 219 -15.74 1.32 33.02
CA ASP A 219 -15.44 2.12 34.22
C ASP A 219 -14.03 1.83 34.77
N GLU A 220 -13.48 0.66 34.44
CA GLU A 220 -12.13 0.23 34.81
C GLU A 220 -11.09 0.74 33.81
N ARG A 221 -9.84 0.88 34.28
CA ARG A 221 -8.68 1.19 33.43
C ARG A 221 -8.14 -0.09 32.80
N TYR A 222 -7.54 0.03 31.62
CA TYR A 222 -6.93 -1.12 30.95
C TYR A 222 -5.67 -1.57 31.69
N ALA A 223 -5.62 -2.83 32.09
CA ALA A 223 -4.48 -3.39 32.80
C ALA A 223 -3.31 -3.65 31.83
N VAL A 224 -2.23 -2.88 31.95
CA VAL A 224 -1.01 -3.06 31.14
C VAL A 224 -0.07 -4.00 31.87
N TRP A 225 0.49 -5.00 31.18
CA TRP A 225 1.48 -5.89 31.81
C TRP A 225 2.82 -5.17 32.00
N VAL A 226 3.30 -5.11 33.24
CA VAL A 226 4.54 -4.44 33.64
C VAL A 226 5.48 -5.44 34.35
N PRO A 227 6.76 -5.55 33.91
CA PRO A 227 7.79 -6.33 34.59
C PRO A 227 8.05 -5.87 36.02
N SER A 228 8.44 -6.78 36.91
CA SER A 228 8.80 -6.44 38.30
C SER A 228 10.04 -5.55 38.44
N ASP A 229 10.89 -5.51 37.41
CA ASP A 229 12.14 -4.75 37.35
C ASP A 229 12.06 -3.55 36.38
N PHE A 230 10.85 -3.10 36.06
CA PHE A 230 10.64 -1.91 35.24
C PHE A 230 11.43 -0.71 35.80
N PRO A 231 12.13 0.08 34.97
CA PRO A 231 12.13 0.10 33.50
C PRO A 231 13.18 -0.79 32.82
N SER A 232 13.96 -1.57 33.57
CA SER A 232 15.03 -2.41 32.99
C SER A 232 14.47 -3.59 32.17
N CYS A 233 13.24 -4.03 32.48
CA CYS A 233 12.45 -4.97 31.68
C CYS A 233 13.10 -6.35 31.43
N GLN A 234 14.08 -6.74 32.24
CA GLN A 234 14.80 -8.02 32.13
C GLN A 234 13.99 -9.17 32.74
N SER A 235 13.11 -8.86 33.69
CA SER A 235 12.30 -9.86 34.39
C SER A 235 11.20 -10.42 33.49
N ALA A 236 11.05 -11.74 33.54
CA ALA A 236 9.92 -12.45 32.95
C ALA A 236 8.70 -12.51 33.90
N SER A 237 8.86 -12.07 35.15
CA SER A 237 7.79 -11.89 36.13
C SER A 237 7.36 -10.44 36.19
N GLY A 238 6.11 -10.22 36.57
CA GLY A 238 5.46 -8.93 36.52
C GLY A 238 4.00 -9.06 36.86
N LYS A 239 3.26 -7.97 36.75
CA LYS A 239 1.82 -7.92 37.01
C LYS A 239 1.15 -7.08 35.94
N ALA A 240 -0.13 -7.36 35.68
CA ALA A 240 -0.98 -6.40 34.99
C ALA A 240 -1.31 -5.28 35.99
N ASP A 241 -1.01 -4.04 35.61
CA ASP A 241 -1.20 -2.86 36.43
C ASP A 241 -2.15 -1.89 35.70
N ASP A 242 -3.31 -1.71 36.31
CA ASP A 242 -4.39 -0.78 35.92
C ASP A 242 -4.48 0.42 36.87
N SER A 243 -3.60 0.49 37.87
CA SER A 243 -3.65 1.53 38.89
C SER A 243 -3.24 2.88 38.31
N GLU A 244 -3.72 3.97 38.90
CA GLU A 244 -3.25 5.32 38.54
C GLU A 244 -1.74 5.47 38.75
N GLY A 245 -1.15 4.67 39.65
CA GLY A 245 0.28 4.63 39.94
C GLY A 245 1.11 3.77 38.98
N CYS A 246 0.53 3.24 37.90
CA CYS A 246 1.26 2.42 36.93
C CYS A 246 2.52 3.16 36.43
N PRO A 247 3.71 2.53 36.49
CA PRO A 247 4.97 3.19 36.12
C PRO A 247 5.10 3.39 34.60
N MET A 248 4.26 2.74 33.79
CA MET A 248 4.21 2.89 32.34
C MET A 248 3.01 3.77 31.95
N SER A 249 3.24 4.83 31.17
CA SER A 249 2.19 5.68 30.61
C SER A 249 1.51 5.09 29.39
N TRP A 250 2.29 4.50 28.48
CA TRP A 250 1.80 3.78 27.31
C TRP A 250 2.90 2.91 26.73
N ALA A 251 2.50 1.94 25.92
CA ALA A 251 3.37 1.20 25.03
C ALA A 251 2.73 1.05 23.65
N VAL A 252 3.56 1.19 22.62
CA VAL A 252 3.19 0.98 21.22
C VAL A 252 4.18 0.02 20.57
N TRP A 253 3.69 -0.97 19.84
CA TRP A 253 4.55 -1.99 19.24
C TRP A 253 4.01 -2.58 17.94
N SER A 254 4.92 -3.01 17.08
CA SER A 254 4.67 -4.00 16.03
C SER A 254 4.87 -5.39 16.61
N GLN A 255 4.10 -6.35 16.12
CA GLN A 255 4.32 -7.77 16.43
C GLN A 255 5.55 -8.36 15.71
N GLY A 256 6.19 -7.58 14.82
CA GLY A 256 7.45 -7.90 14.15
C GLY A 256 7.38 -9.07 13.16
N PRO A 257 8.52 -9.52 12.61
CA PRO A 257 8.53 -10.62 11.66
C PRO A 257 8.09 -11.94 12.32
N ARG A 258 7.19 -12.68 11.67
CA ARG A 258 6.79 -14.06 12.03
C ARG A 258 6.32 -14.16 13.51
N PRO A 259 5.19 -13.54 13.87
CA PRO A 259 4.74 -13.50 15.26
C PRO A 259 4.51 -14.91 15.83
N ASP A 260 4.83 -15.10 17.11
CA ASP A 260 4.71 -16.39 17.78
C ASP A 260 4.06 -16.24 19.17
N LYS A 261 3.54 -17.34 19.72
CA LYS A 261 2.87 -17.35 21.03
C LYS A 261 3.81 -17.08 22.20
N LYS A 262 5.12 -17.30 22.06
CA LYS A 262 6.07 -17.14 23.18
C LYS A 262 6.59 -15.72 23.28
N LYS A 263 6.70 -15.00 22.17
CA LYS A 263 7.15 -13.60 22.14
C LYS A 263 6.02 -12.67 21.71
N ALA A 264 5.76 -12.53 20.41
CA ALA A 264 4.98 -11.44 19.86
C ALA A 264 3.50 -11.44 20.27
N LEU A 265 2.93 -12.65 20.45
CA LEU A 265 1.56 -12.88 20.88
C LEU A 265 1.46 -13.25 22.37
N SER A 266 2.55 -13.09 23.13
CA SER A 266 2.54 -13.29 24.58
C SER A 266 1.74 -12.18 25.26
N ASN A 267 1.02 -12.51 26.33
CA ASN A 267 0.38 -11.52 27.20
C ASN A 267 1.38 -10.61 27.95
N LYS A 268 2.68 -10.92 27.90
CA LYS A 268 3.77 -10.12 28.48
C LYS A 268 4.33 -9.09 27.51
N ALA A 269 3.93 -9.16 26.24
CA ALA A 269 4.31 -8.16 25.26
C ALA A 269 3.55 -6.84 25.55
N PRO A 270 4.16 -5.68 25.30
CA PRO A 270 5.51 -5.52 24.75
C PRO A 270 6.59 -5.34 25.83
N ALA A 271 6.24 -5.26 27.11
CA ALA A 271 7.16 -4.75 28.12
C ALA A 271 8.29 -5.71 28.49
N ALA A 272 8.09 -7.03 28.45
CA ALA A 272 9.14 -7.99 28.81
C ALA A 272 10.19 -8.15 27.70
N SER A 273 11.47 -7.99 28.01
CA SER A 273 12.59 -8.14 27.04
C SER A 273 12.73 -9.50 26.38
N ILE A 274 12.17 -10.56 26.99
CA ILE A 274 12.09 -11.88 26.36
C ILE A 274 11.21 -11.87 25.10
N THR A 275 10.31 -10.90 24.96
CA THR A 275 9.39 -10.79 23.83
C THR A 275 9.95 -10.00 22.65
N TRP A 276 11.10 -9.34 22.82
CA TRP A 276 11.62 -8.39 21.84
C TRP A 276 12.33 -9.07 20.67
N TYR A 277 12.24 -8.42 19.52
CA TYR A 277 12.99 -8.78 18.31
C TYR A 277 14.46 -8.40 18.44
N ARG A 278 15.38 -9.37 18.28
CA ARG A 278 16.82 -9.13 18.47
C ARG A 278 17.61 -8.90 17.18
N GLY A 279 17.07 -9.26 16.01
CA GLY A 279 17.79 -9.09 14.75
C GLY A 279 17.26 -9.96 13.62
N THR A 280 17.86 -9.80 12.43
CA THR A 280 17.38 -10.44 11.20
C THR A 280 17.27 -11.95 11.32
N GLY A 281 16.10 -12.50 11.01
CA GLY A 281 15.79 -13.91 11.15
C GLY A 281 15.22 -14.32 12.50
N ASP A 282 15.21 -13.42 13.50
CA ASP A 282 14.50 -13.59 14.76
C ASP A 282 13.01 -13.22 14.60
N HIS A 283 12.22 -13.55 15.62
CA HIS A 283 10.83 -13.14 15.81
C HIS A 283 10.71 -12.34 17.12
N GLY A 284 9.64 -11.56 17.25
CA GLY A 284 9.36 -10.79 18.46
C GLY A 284 8.87 -9.39 18.16
N VAL A 285 8.51 -8.67 19.22
CA VAL A 285 7.96 -7.32 19.10
C VAL A 285 9.06 -6.28 18.85
N ILE A 286 8.68 -5.24 18.12
CA ILE A 286 9.49 -4.04 17.93
C ILE A 286 8.61 -2.90 18.43
N GLY A 287 9.04 -2.17 19.46
CA GLY A 287 8.16 -1.19 20.07
C GLY A 287 8.87 -0.13 20.90
N ARG A 288 8.05 0.74 21.45
CA ARG A 288 8.43 1.84 22.32
C ARG A 288 7.46 1.92 23.47
N TYR A 289 7.94 2.44 24.59
CA TYR A 289 7.10 2.72 25.74
C TYR A 289 7.53 4.04 26.38
N LYS A 290 6.62 4.61 27.16
CA LYS A 290 6.88 5.79 27.98
C LYS A 290 6.72 5.45 29.45
N GLU A 291 7.72 5.82 30.24
CA GLU A 291 7.65 5.80 31.70
C GLU A 291 6.86 7.02 32.19
N LYS A 292 6.14 6.86 33.31
CA LYS A 292 5.30 7.90 33.88
C LYS A 292 6.07 9.15 34.31
N ASP A 293 7.19 8.95 35.01
CA ASP A 293 8.04 10.02 35.52
C ASP A 293 9.36 10.17 34.71
N GLY A 294 9.47 9.42 33.61
CA GLY A 294 10.66 9.41 32.76
C GLY A 294 10.73 10.65 31.85
N PRO A 295 11.92 11.24 31.67
CA PRO A 295 12.09 12.42 30.82
C PRO A 295 11.92 12.12 29.33
N SER A 296 11.93 10.85 28.93
CA SER A 296 11.88 10.41 27.54
C SER A 296 11.29 9.00 27.38
N TRP A 297 10.92 8.67 26.16
CA TRP A 297 10.52 7.34 25.71
C TRP A 297 11.71 6.39 25.65
N SER A 298 11.43 5.11 25.82
CA SER A 298 12.40 4.02 25.76
C SER A 298 12.06 3.10 24.59
N THR A 299 13.09 2.68 23.84
CA THR A 299 12.93 1.71 22.75
C THR A 299 13.17 0.32 23.28
N LEU A 300 12.28 -0.61 22.94
CA LEU A 300 12.44 -2.03 23.23
C LEU A 300 13.55 -2.56 22.30
N ARG A 301 14.69 -2.98 22.84
CA ARG A 301 15.89 -3.44 22.10
C ARG A 301 16.34 -4.82 22.53
#